data_AF-G0HPP1-F1
#
_entry.id   AF-G0HPP1-F1
#
_cell.length_a   1.000
_cell.length_b   1.000
_cell.length_c   1.000
_cell.angle_alpha   90.00
_cell.angle_beta   90.00
_cell.angle_gamma   90.00
#
_symmetry.space_group_name_H-M   'P 1'
#
loop_
_entity.id
_entity.type
_entity.pdbx_description
1 polymer ?
#
loop_
_entity_poly.entity_id
_entity_poly.type
_entity_poly.pdbx_seq_one_letter_code
_entity_poly.pdbx_strand_id
1 'polypeptide(L)'
;MPYGPAMVFGMGAAMILGFLLALFIAALFLWMAAKLIGIQNASIGKAMIAILGGGILAAIVGSLVGAVLGPLGPIAAFITNLWVIKAVFDTGWLRAFLAWILSAVIAAIVMGILAFLGIFTIGALAAL
;
A
#
# COMPACT_ATOMS: atom_id res chain seq x y z
N MET A 1 29.33 -19.49 -17.59
CA MET A 1 28.05 -18.83 -17.92
C MET A 1 28.19 -17.34 -17.60
N PRO A 2 28.27 -16.44 -18.60
CA PRO A 2 28.66 -15.03 -18.38
C PRO A 2 27.60 -14.14 -17.71
N TYR A 3 26.44 -14.68 -17.31
CA TYR A 3 25.29 -13.90 -16.83
C TYR A 3 25.14 -13.87 -15.30
N GLY A 4 25.99 -14.57 -14.54
CA GLY A 4 25.79 -14.84 -13.11
C GLY A 4 25.55 -13.61 -12.22
N PRO A 5 26.41 -12.58 -12.23
CA PRO A 5 26.21 -11.39 -11.38
C PRO A 5 25.29 -10.35 -12.01
N ALA A 6 25.46 -10.06 -13.31
CA ALA A 6 24.71 -9.00 -14.00
C ALA A 6 23.20 -9.27 -14.07
N MET A 7 22.80 -10.55 -14.19
CA MET A 7 21.39 -10.95 -14.15
C MET A 7 20.81 -10.80 -12.74
N VAL A 8 21.57 -11.14 -11.70
CA VAL A 8 21.14 -10.96 -10.30
C VAL A 8 21.01 -9.48 -9.94
N PHE A 9 21.94 -8.63 -10.38
CA PHE A 9 21.84 -7.18 -10.21
C PHE A 9 20.66 -6.58 -11.01
N GLY A 10 20.45 -7.04 -12.26
CA GLY A 10 19.33 -6.62 -13.09
C GLY A 10 17.97 -7.00 -12.50
N MET A 11 17.83 -8.23 -11.99
CA MET A 11 16.60 -8.70 -11.31
C MET A 11 16.36 -7.96 -9.99
N GLY A 12 17.41 -7.71 -9.21
CA GLY A 12 17.31 -6.95 -7.96
C GLY A 12 16.81 -5.53 -8.19
N ALA A 13 17.38 -4.82 -9.18
CA ALA A 13 16.94 -3.47 -9.54
C ALA A 13 15.48 -3.44 -10.03
N ALA A 14 15.08 -4.40 -10.87
CA ALA A 14 13.71 -4.50 -11.36
C ALA A 14 12.69 -4.74 -10.22
N MET A 15 13.02 -5.58 -9.23
CA MET A 15 12.15 -5.82 -8.07
C MET A 15 11.97 -4.57 -7.22
N ILE A 16 13.05 -3.83 -6.94
CA ILE A 16 12.98 -2.59 -6.14
C ILE A 16 12.15 -1.54 -6.87
N LEU A 17 12.37 -1.36 -8.16
CA LEU A 17 11.60 -0.41 -8.97
C LEU A 17 10.12 -0.80 -9.04
N GLY A 18 9.82 -2.08 -9.22
CA GLY A 18 8.45 -2.60 -9.20
C GLY A 18 7.77 -2.36 -7.85
N PHE A 19 8.48 -2.58 -6.74
CA PHE A 19 7.96 -2.31 -5.39
C PHE A 19 7.70 -0.81 -5.16
N LEU A 20 8.63 0.06 -5.53
CA LEU A 20 8.46 1.51 -5.42
C LEU A 20 7.29 2.00 -6.28
N LEU A 21 7.13 1.46 -7.49
CA LEU A 21 6.00 1.76 -8.37
C LEU A 21 4.67 1.30 -7.74
N ALA A 22 4.63 0.10 -7.16
CA ALA A 22 3.44 -0.41 -6.48
C ALA A 22 3.03 0.47 -5.29
N LEU A 23 4.00 0.93 -4.48
CA LEU A 23 3.75 1.85 -3.38
C LEU A 23 3.25 3.21 -3.87
N PHE A 24 3.78 3.71 -4.98
CA PHE A 24 3.30 4.93 -5.60
C PHE A 24 1.85 4.79 -6.09
N ILE A 25 1.52 3.70 -6.77
CA ILE A 25 0.15 3.40 -7.22
C ILE A 25 -0.81 3.29 -6.03
N ALA A 26 -0.41 2.60 -4.96
CA ALA A 26 -1.20 2.51 -3.73
C ALA A 26 -1.45 3.89 -3.10
N ALA A 27 -0.44 4.77 -3.10
CA ALA A 27 -0.58 6.14 -2.62
C ALA A 27 -1.56 6.96 -3.48
N LEU A 28 -1.60 6.74 -4.79
CA LEU A 28 -2.60 7.38 -5.66
C LEU A 28 -4.02 6.98 -5.28
N PHE A 29 -4.29 5.69 -5.04
CA PHE A 29 -5.62 5.24 -4.63
C PHE A 29 -6.03 5.81 -3.28
N LEU A 30 -5.11 5.85 -2.31
CA LEU A 30 -5.39 6.44 -1.00
C LEU A 30 -5.65 7.94 -1.10
N TRP A 31 -4.91 8.65 -1.95
CA TRP A 31 -5.14 10.07 -2.22
C TRP A 31 -6.53 10.31 -2.86
N MET A 32 -6.91 9.51 -3.85
CA MET A 32 -8.23 9.59 -4.49
C MET A 32 -9.36 9.34 -3.47
N ALA A 33 -9.20 8.30 -2.65
CA ALA A 33 -10.15 7.98 -1.57
C ALA A 33 -10.28 9.14 -0.57
N ALA A 34 -9.16 9.69 -0.12
CA ALA A 34 -9.12 10.81 0.81
C ALA A 34 -9.83 12.05 0.24
N LYS A 35 -9.62 12.35 -1.05
CA LYS A 35 -10.35 13.44 -1.72
C LYS A 35 -11.85 13.17 -1.82
N LEU A 36 -12.26 11.95 -2.16
CA LEU A 36 -13.67 11.61 -2.31
C LEU A 36 -14.44 11.66 -0.98
N ILE A 37 -13.77 11.39 0.14
CA ILE A 37 -14.33 11.50 1.50
C ILE A 37 -14.35 12.95 2.01
N GLY A 38 -13.72 13.89 1.30
CA GLY A 38 -13.65 15.29 1.70
C GLY A 38 -12.61 15.56 2.80
N ILE A 39 -11.51 14.81 2.82
CA ILE A 39 -10.35 15.15 3.67
C ILE A 39 -9.68 16.39 3.08
N GLN A 40 -9.84 17.53 3.74
CA GLN A 40 -9.36 18.84 3.27
C GLN A 40 -7.85 18.87 3.02
N ASN A 41 -7.09 18.15 3.84
CA ASN A 41 -5.64 18.11 3.83
C ASN A 41 -5.04 17.02 2.92
N ALA A 42 -5.83 16.44 1.99
CA ALA A 42 -5.39 15.34 1.14
C ALA A 42 -4.46 15.78 0.00
N SER A 43 -3.16 15.47 0.14
CA SER A 43 -2.14 15.64 -0.91
C SER A 43 -1.50 14.30 -1.28
N ILE A 44 -0.95 14.20 -2.50
CA ILE A 44 -0.25 13.00 -2.96
C ILE A 44 0.96 12.71 -2.07
N GLY A 45 1.73 13.73 -1.68
CA GLY A 45 2.88 13.56 -0.78
C GLY A 45 2.47 13.00 0.59
N LYS A 46 1.34 13.48 1.16
CA LYS A 46 0.78 12.91 2.39
C LYS A 46 0.32 11.47 2.19
N ALA A 47 -0.31 11.14 1.06
CA ALA A 47 -0.69 9.76 0.76
C ALA A 47 0.51 8.83 0.62
N MET A 48 1.61 9.29 0.01
CA MET A 48 2.87 8.54 -0.07
C MET A 48 3.46 8.30 1.31
N ILE A 49 3.52 9.32 2.16
CA ILE A 49 3.99 9.17 3.55
C ILE A 49 3.07 8.23 4.33
N ALA A 50 1.76 8.30 4.12
CA ALA A 50 0.80 7.40 4.77
C ALA A 50 0.97 5.94 4.34
N ILE A 51 1.21 5.67 3.05
CA ILE A 51 1.45 4.30 2.56
C ILE A 51 2.82 3.78 2.98
N LEU A 52 3.88 4.56 2.79
CA LEU A 52 5.25 4.16 3.15
C LEU A 52 5.40 4.07 4.67
N GLY A 53 5.09 5.15 5.38
CA GLY A 53 5.17 5.24 6.83
C GLY A 53 4.17 4.30 7.51
N GLY A 54 2.95 4.19 6.98
CA GLY A 54 1.92 3.29 7.49
C GLY A 54 2.31 1.83 7.30
N GLY A 55 2.80 1.46 6.13
CA GLY A 55 3.27 0.10 5.85
C GLY A 55 4.47 -0.31 6.70
N ILE A 56 5.49 0.55 6.79
CA ILE A 56 6.70 0.29 7.59
C ILE A 56 6.34 0.20 9.08
N LEU A 57 5.60 1.17 9.60
CA LEU A 57 5.24 1.20 11.02
C LEU A 57 4.29 0.04 11.38
N ALA A 58 3.34 -0.28 10.51
CA ALA A 58 2.45 -1.44 10.70
C ALA A 58 3.21 -2.76 10.68
N ALA A 59 4.23 -2.92 9.82
CA ALA A 59 5.08 -4.11 9.80
C ALA A 59 5.91 -4.24 11.08
N ILE A 60 6.48 -3.15 11.57
CA ILE A 60 7.25 -3.12 12.82
C ILE A 60 6.34 -3.44 14.01
N VAL A 61 5.24 -2.71 14.17
CA VAL A 61 4.31 -2.92 15.30
C VAL A 61 3.68 -4.30 15.20
N GLY A 62 3.28 -4.73 14.01
CA GLY A 62 2.68 -6.04 13.77
C GLY A 62 3.62 -7.20 14.09
N SER A 63 4.91 -7.09 13.74
CA SER A 63 5.90 -8.12 14.05
C SER A 63 6.25 -8.15 15.53
N LEU A 64 6.42 -6.99 16.18
CA LEU A 64 6.70 -6.92 17.62
C LEU A 64 5.52 -7.45 18.45
N VAL A 65 4.30 -7.00 18.14
CA VAL A 65 3.09 -7.46 18.84
C VAL A 65 2.81 -8.93 18.51
N GLY A 66 3.01 -9.35 17.25
CA GLY A 66 2.85 -10.75 16.86
C GLY A 66 3.84 -11.69 17.54
N ALA A 67 5.08 -11.23 17.77
CA ALA A 67 6.09 -12.01 18.48
C ALA A 67 5.74 -12.26 19.96
N VAL A 68 5.03 -11.32 20.59
CA VAL A 68 4.66 -11.42 22.03
C VAL A 68 3.26 -11.99 22.23
N LEU A 69 2.30 -11.56 21.41
CA LEU A 69 0.86 -11.78 21.59
C LEU A 69 0.22 -12.57 20.44
N GLY A 70 1.03 -13.17 19.56
CA GLY A 70 0.61 -14.07 18.48
C GLY A 70 -0.50 -13.47 17.60
N PRO A 71 -1.77 -13.93 17.76
CA PRO A 71 -2.90 -13.49 16.93
C PRO A 71 -3.21 -11.98 16.99
N LEU A 72 -2.72 -11.24 17.99
CA LEU A 72 -2.95 -9.78 18.07
C LEU A 72 -2.05 -8.96 17.14
N GLY A 73 -1.00 -9.54 16.56
CA GLY A 73 -0.07 -8.85 15.66
C GLY A 73 -0.75 -8.16 14.46
N PRO A 74 -1.55 -8.88 13.64
CA PRO A 74 -2.24 -8.29 12.50
C PRO A 74 -3.23 -7.17 12.89
N ILE A 75 -3.90 -7.31 14.03
CA ILE A 75 -4.83 -6.29 14.54
C ILE A 75 -4.05 -5.02 14.91
N ALA A 76 -2.92 -5.17 15.61
CA ALA A 76 -2.07 -4.03 15.95
C ALA A 76 -1.48 -3.37 14.70
N ALA A 77 -1.07 -4.15 13.70
CA ALA A 77 -0.62 -3.63 12.40
C ALA A 77 -1.72 -2.79 11.72
N PHE A 78 -2.95 -3.30 11.70
CA PHE A 78 -4.10 -2.60 11.12
C PHE A 78 -4.41 -1.29 11.84
N ILE A 79 -4.48 -1.31 13.18
CA ILE A 79 -4.73 -0.12 14.00
C ILE A 79 -3.61 0.91 13.80
N THR A 80 -2.36 0.46 13.73
CA THR A 80 -1.19 1.31 13.47
C THR A 80 -1.29 1.97 12.10
N ASN A 81 -1.67 1.22 11.06
CA ASN A 81 -1.85 1.77 9.72
C ASN A 81 -2.95 2.86 9.70
N LEU A 82 -4.10 2.60 10.33
CA LEU A 82 -5.17 3.59 10.48
C LEU A 82 -4.71 4.83 11.26
N TRP A 83 -3.93 4.63 12.32
CA TRP A 83 -3.37 5.72 13.10
C TRP A 83 -2.42 6.60 12.28
N VAL A 84 -1.58 6.00 11.42
CA VAL A 84 -0.71 6.76 10.52
C VAL A 84 -1.53 7.56 9.51
N ILE A 85 -2.54 6.97 8.87
CA ILE A 85 -3.44 7.70 7.97
C ILE A 85 -4.07 8.88 8.70
N LYS A 86 -4.59 8.65 9.91
CA LYS A 86 -5.17 9.68 10.77
C LYS A 86 -4.17 10.81 11.05
N ALA A 87 -2.94 10.47 11.44
CA ALA A 87 -1.90 11.44 11.79
C ALA A 87 -1.40 12.24 10.58
N VAL A 88 -1.23 11.59 9.43
CA VAL A 88 -0.68 12.21 8.22
C VAL A 88 -1.72 13.10 7.50
N PHE A 89 -2.97 12.66 7.45
CA PHE A 89 -4.06 13.44 6.84
C PHE A 89 -4.71 14.43 7.80
N ASP A 90 -4.31 14.44 9.07
CA ASP A 90 -4.89 15.27 10.13
C ASP A 90 -6.42 15.18 10.13
N THR A 91 -6.92 13.95 10.33
CA THR A 91 -8.33 13.63 10.18
C THR A 91 -8.89 12.80 11.34
N GLY A 92 -10.20 12.61 11.38
CA GLY A 92 -10.86 11.77 12.37
C GLY A 92 -10.72 10.27 12.07
N TRP A 93 -10.85 9.43 13.09
CA TRP A 93 -10.79 7.96 12.96
C TRP A 93 -11.76 7.40 11.92
N LEU A 94 -13.01 7.89 11.92
CA LEU A 94 -14.00 7.45 10.95
C LEU A 94 -13.60 7.79 9.51
N ARG A 95 -13.07 9.01 9.28
CA ARG A 95 -12.62 9.43 7.94
C ARG A 95 -11.38 8.67 7.49
N ALA A 96 -10.44 8.39 8.39
CA ALA A 96 -9.26 7.57 8.09
C ALA A 96 -9.65 6.13 7.72
N PHE A 97 -10.59 5.53 8.47
CA PHE A 97 -11.12 4.20 8.19
C PHE A 97 -11.88 4.16 6.86
N LEU A 98 -12.75 5.14 6.61
CA LEU A 98 -13.44 5.27 5.32
C LEU A 98 -12.44 5.43 4.17
N ALA A 99 -11.36 6.21 4.36
CA ALA A 99 -10.35 6.42 3.31
C ALA A 99 -9.58 5.14 3.01
N TRP A 100 -9.28 4.35 4.04
CA TRP A 100 -8.67 3.04 3.87
C TRP A 100 -9.61 2.07 3.11
N ILE A 101 -10.88 1.95 3.50
CA ILE A 101 -11.86 1.10 2.80
C ILE A 101 -12.04 1.57 1.36
N LEU A 102 -12.28 2.86 1.16
CA LEU A 102 -12.55 3.42 -0.15
C LEU A 102 -11.34 3.31 -1.07
N SER A 103 -10.12 3.42 -0.53
CA SER A 103 -8.90 3.14 -1.27
C SER A 103 -8.86 1.70 -1.77
N ALA A 104 -9.25 0.73 -0.93
CA ALA A 104 -9.33 -0.67 -1.33
C ALA A 104 -10.40 -0.91 -2.41
N VAL A 105 -11.55 -0.24 -2.29
CA VAL A 105 -12.63 -0.30 -3.30
C VAL A 105 -12.16 0.29 -4.64
N ILE A 106 -11.54 1.48 -4.63
CA ILE A 106 -10.98 2.11 -5.83
C ILE A 106 -9.92 1.20 -6.45
N ALA A 107 -9.02 0.65 -5.65
CA ALA A 107 -8.01 -0.29 -6.14
C ALA A 107 -8.66 -1.52 -6.78
N ALA A 108 -9.66 -2.14 -6.14
CA ALA A 108 -10.36 -3.30 -6.69
C ALA A 108 -11.07 -2.99 -8.01
N ILE A 109 -11.72 -1.82 -8.12
CA ILE A 109 -12.40 -1.38 -9.36
C ILE A 109 -11.36 -1.15 -10.47
N VAL A 110 -10.28 -0.41 -10.19
CA VAL A 110 -9.25 -0.13 -11.18
C VAL A 110 -8.59 -1.42 -11.66
N MET A 111 -8.21 -2.30 -10.73
CA MET A 111 -7.61 -3.60 -11.06
C MET A 111 -8.59 -4.49 -11.84
N GLY A 112 -9.88 -4.49 -11.48
CA GLY A 112 -10.93 -5.21 -12.19
C GLY A 112 -11.12 -4.71 -13.62
N ILE A 113 -11.10 -3.39 -13.85
CA ILE A 113 -11.16 -2.79 -15.18
C ILE A 113 -9.92 -3.17 -16.00
N LEU A 114 -8.73 -3.05 -15.42
CA LEU A 114 -7.48 -3.41 -16.10
C LEU A 114 -7.43 -4.90 -16.48
N ALA A 115 -7.95 -5.77 -15.61
CA ALA A 115 -8.09 -7.20 -15.89
C ALA A 115 -9.10 -7.45 -17.01
N PHE A 116 -10.26 -6.79 -16.98
CA PHE A 116 -11.30 -6.91 -18.02
C PHE A 116 -10.80 -6.43 -19.40
N LEU A 117 -10.03 -5.34 -19.43
CA LEU A 117 -9.44 -4.80 -20.66
C LEU A 117 -8.29 -5.64 -21.21
N GLY A 118 -7.95 -6.76 -20.57
CA GLY A 118 -6.86 -7.64 -20.99
C GLY A 118 -5.47 -7.05 -20.80
N ILE A 119 -5.35 -5.85 -20.21
CA ILE A 119 -4.06 -5.20 -19.88
C ILE A 119 -3.39 -5.94 -18.72
N PHE A 120 -4.20 -6.56 -17.84
CA PHE A 120 -3.76 -7.47 -16.80
C PHE A 120 -3.84 -8.93 -17.27
N THR A 121 -3.25 -9.26 -18.43
CA THR A 121 -3.16 -10.65 -18.91
C THR A 121 -1.77 -11.24 -18.68
N ILE A 122 -1.76 -12.36 -17.94
CA ILE A 122 -0.73 -13.43 -17.92
C ILE A 122 0.62 -13.08 -17.26
N GLY A 123 1.12 -11.84 -17.29
CA GLY A 123 2.41 -11.49 -16.66
C GLY A 123 2.41 -11.48 -15.12
N ALA A 124 1.28 -11.12 -14.49
CA ALA A 124 1.15 -11.02 -13.03
C ALA A 124 0.69 -12.31 -12.34
N LEU A 125 0.01 -13.21 -13.08
CA LEU A 125 -0.37 -14.55 -12.58
C LEU A 125 0.76 -15.56 -12.75
N ALA A 126 1.68 -15.36 -13.69
CA ALA A 126 2.86 -16.20 -13.87
C ALA A 126 3.95 -16.00 -12.77
N ALA A 127 3.72 -15.07 -11.84
CA ALA A 127 4.60 -14.77 -10.71
C ALA A 127 4.05 -15.23 -9.34
N LEU A 128 2.90 -15.92 -9.33
CA LEU A 128 2.36 -16.68 -8.19
C LEU A 128 2.57 -18.18 -8.43
#